data_AF-A0A536H666-F1
#
_entry.id   AF-A0A536H666-F1
#
_cell.length_a   1.000
_cell.length_b   1.000
_cell.length_c   1.000
_cell.angle_alpha   90.00
_cell.angle_beta   90.00
_cell.angle_gamma   90.00
#
_symmetry.space_group_name_H-M   'P 1'
#
loop_
_entity.id
_entity.type
_entity.pdbx_description
1 polymer ?
#
loop_
_entity_poly.entity_id
_entity_poly.type
_entity_poly.pdbx_seq_one_letter_code
_entity_poly.pdbx_strand_id
1 'polypeptide(L)'
;MRVEPAAARHRDSSALDPYRPWLIAAAIYNLVAGAAVVFAPTLYFRIVHIPPPNYLPLWQVVGMFVLVYSPGYWWASRDPVAHSHLVLIGLLGKILGPIGFAWSAWAGQLPMVFGVILITNDLVWWPAFITFVTKAARLSGGWRVYLLGG
;
A
#
# COMPACT_ATOMS: atom_id res chain seq x y z
N MET A 1 -16.18 -2.65 -34.13
CA MET A 1 -16.12 -2.79 -32.66
C MET A 1 -16.40 -4.26 -32.33
N ARG A 2 -15.36 -5.07 -32.16
CA ARG A 2 -15.51 -6.51 -31.91
C ARG A 2 -15.77 -6.68 -30.41
N VAL A 3 -17.02 -6.95 -30.04
CA VAL A 3 -17.40 -7.24 -28.65
C VAL A 3 -16.79 -8.61 -28.32
N GLU A 4 -15.72 -8.64 -27.55
CA GLU A 4 -15.19 -9.90 -27.03
C GLU A 4 -16.21 -10.56 -26.09
N PRO A 5 -16.40 -11.88 -26.17
CA PRO A 5 -17.33 -12.59 -25.31
C PRO A 5 -16.90 -12.46 -23.84
N ALA A 6 -17.86 -12.24 -22.93
CA ALA A 6 -17.64 -12.07 -21.50
C ALA A 6 -16.79 -13.19 -20.84
N ALA A 7 -16.75 -14.37 -21.45
CA ALA A 7 -15.92 -15.50 -21.03
C ALA A 7 -14.40 -15.29 -21.21
N ALA A 8 -13.96 -14.40 -22.13
CA ALA A 8 -12.55 -14.07 -22.33
C ALA A 8 -12.00 -13.16 -21.22
N ARG A 9 -12.76 -12.12 -20.84
CA ARG A 9 -12.41 -11.23 -19.70
C ARG A 9 -12.32 -11.96 -18.36
N HIS A 10 -13.13 -13.01 -18.17
CA HIS A 10 -13.12 -13.83 -16.96
C HIS A 10 -11.87 -14.71 -16.82
N ARG A 11 -11.22 -15.10 -17.93
CA ARG A 11 -9.98 -15.89 -17.88
C ARG A 11 -8.77 -15.05 -17.50
N ASP A 12 -8.69 -13.81 -17.97
CA ASP A 12 -7.56 -12.91 -17.68
C ASP A 12 -7.60 -12.32 -16.26
N SER A 13 -8.79 -12.08 -15.71
CA SER A 13 -8.95 -11.57 -14.33
C SER A 13 -8.51 -12.58 -13.26
N SER A 14 -8.62 -13.88 -13.55
CA SER A 14 -8.18 -14.94 -12.62
C SER A 14 -6.68 -14.91 -12.31
N ALA A 15 -5.87 -14.31 -13.19
CA ALA A 15 -4.43 -14.18 -12.99
C ALA A 15 -4.06 -13.31 -11.78
N LEU A 16 -5.00 -12.50 -11.29
CA LEU A 16 -4.86 -11.65 -10.11
C LEU A 16 -5.50 -12.24 -8.84
N ASP A 17 -6.26 -13.34 -8.93
CA ASP A 17 -6.91 -13.96 -7.78
C ASP A 17 -5.94 -14.41 -6.67
N PRO A 18 -4.73 -14.92 -6.96
CA PRO A 18 -3.76 -15.28 -5.92
C PRO A 18 -3.34 -14.12 -5.01
N TYR A 19 -3.58 -12.86 -5.43
CA TYR A 19 -3.24 -11.68 -4.64
C TYR A 19 -4.35 -11.24 -3.70
N ARG A 20 -5.57 -11.79 -3.80
CA ARG A 20 -6.69 -11.41 -2.92
C ARG A 20 -6.36 -11.55 -1.43
N PRO A 21 -5.73 -12.65 -0.95
CA PRO A 21 -5.36 -12.75 0.47
C PRO A 21 -4.38 -11.65 0.90
N TRP A 22 -3.44 -11.27 0.03
CA TRP A 22 -2.50 -10.18 0.28
C TRP A 22 -3.20 -8.83 0.37
N LEU A 23 -4.16 -8.57 -0.51
CA LEU A 23 -4.95 -7.33 -0.51
C LEU A 23 -5.87 -7.24 0.72
N ILE A 24 -6.47 -8.35 1.16
CA ILE A 24 -7.26 -8.42 2.39
C ILE A 24 -6.36 -8.19 3.61
N ALA A 25 -5.22 -8.87 3.67
CA ALA A 25 -4.25 -8.69 4.74
C ALA A 25 -3.74 -7.24 4.80
N ALA A 26 -3.46 -6.62 3.65
CA ALA A 26 -3.10 -5.22 3.57
C ALA A 26 -4.24 -4.31 4.04
N ALA A 27 -5.49 -4.58 3.66
CA ALA A 27 -6.65 -3.81 4.11
C ALA A 27 -6.80 -3.83 5.63
N ILE A 28 -6.74 -5.02 6.24
CA ILE A 28 -6.82 -5.19 7.70
C ILE A 28 -5.63 -4.52 8.38
N TYR A 29 -4.42 -4.74 7.88
CA TYR A 29 -3.21 -4.16 8.45
C TYR A 29 -3.27 -2.62 8.45
N ASN A 30 -3.66 -2.01 7.33
CA ASN A 30 -3.76 -0.55 7.23
C ASN A 30 -4.87 0.01 8.12
N LEU A 31 -5.99 -0.72 8.28
CA LEU A 31 -7.04 -0.36 9.23
C LEU A 31 -6.49 -0.33 10.66
N VAL A 32 -5.85 -1.41 11.09
CA VAL A 32 -5.32 -1.55 12.47
C VAL A 32 -4.19 -0.56 12.73
N ALA A 33 -3.20 -0.49 11.83
CA ALA A 33 -2.06 0.40 11.96
C ALA A 33 -2.47 1.87 11.91
N GLY A 34 -3.31 2.25 10.93
CA GLY A 34 -3.81 3.62 10.82
C GLY A 34 -4.66 4.02 12.03
N ALA A 35 -5.55 3.15 12.50
CA ALA A 35 -6.33 3.39 13.71
C ALA A 35 -5.44 3.52 14.95
N ALA A 36 -4.40 2.70 15.07
CA ALA A 36 -3.43 2.80 16.16
C ALA A 36 -2.70 4.15 16.13
N VAL A 37 -2.29 4.65 14.95
CA VAL A 37 -1.68 5.98 14.82
C VAL A 37 -2.67 7.10 15.17
N VAL A 38 -3.95 6.97 14.80
CA VAL A 38 -4.96 8.01 15.07
C VAL A 38 -5.37 8.04 16.54
N PHE A 39 -5.73 6.89 17.14
CA PHE A 39 -6.28 6.82 18.49
C PHE A 39 -5.23 6.64 19.58
N ALA A 40 -4.07 6.08 19.25
CA ALA A 40 -2.94 5.88 20.17
C ALA A 40 -1.64 6.43 19.55
N PRO A 41 -1.56 7.74 19.25
CA PRO A 41 -0.49 8.32 18.41
C PRO A 41 0.93 8.17 18.97
N THR A 42 1.07 7.93 20.27
CA THR A 42 2.37 7.70 20.93
C THR A 42 2.79 6.23 20.93
N LEU A 43 1.93 5.29 20.51
CA LEU A 43 2.18 3.84 20.61
C LEU A 43 3.46 3.41 19.88
N TYR A 44 3.61 3.80 18.61
CA TYR A 44 4.78 3.45 17.80
C TYR A 44 6.09 3.97 18.42
N PHE A 45 6.08 5.21 18.91
CA PHE A 45 7.23 5.83 19.57
C PHE A 45 7.60 5.13 20.89
N ARG A 46 6.59 4.70 21.68
CA ARG A 46 6.82 3.89 22.89
C ARG A 46 7.43 2.53 22.57
N ILE A 47 6.94 1.83 21.53
CA ILE A 47 7.45 0.51 21.13
C ILE A 47 8.94 0.59 20.79
N VAL A 48 9.35 1.61 20.05
CA VAL A 48 10.75 1.79 19.63
C VAL A 48 11.58 2.64 20.60
N HIS A 49 11.02 3.00 21.76
CA HIS A 49 11.68 3.73 22.84
C HIS A 49 12.30 5.08 22.41
N ILE A 50 11.60 5.85 21.57
CA ILE A 50 12.02 7.20 21.16
C ILE A 50 11.01 8.25 21.61
N PRO A 51 11.42 9.51 21.83
CA PRO A 51 10.48 10.58 22.15
C PRO A 51 9.49 10.80 21.00
N PRO A 52 8.20 11.08 21.31
CA PRO A 52 7.24 11.46 20.28
C PRO A 52 7.62 12.79 19.62
N PRO A 53 7.17 13.04 18.38
CA PRO A 53 7.44 14.28 17.67
C PRO A 53 6.75 15.47 18.36
N ASN A 54 7.36 16.66 18.23
CA ASN A 54 6.80 17.91 18.77
C ASN A 54 5.39 18.21 18.23
N TYR A 55 5.13 17.85 16.96
CA TYR A 55 3.85 18.02 16.29
C TYR A 55 3.15 16.68 16.07
N LEU A 56 2.72 16.06 17.16
CA LEU A 56 2.03 14.77 17.14
C LEU A 56 0.80 14.70 16.20
N PRO A 57 0.00 15.78 16.00
CA PRO A 57 -1.09 15.74 15.04
C PRO A 57 -0.65 15.46 13.58
N LEU A 58 0.58 15.84 13.19
CA LEU A 58 1.08 15.51 11.85
C LEU A 58 1.25 14.00 11.68
N TRP A 59 1.66 13.30 12.75
CA TRP A 59 1.70 11.84 12.76
C TRP A 59 0.30 11.22 12.68
N GLN A 60 -0.70 11.81 13.34
CA GLN A 60 -2.08 11.35 13.21
C GLN A 60 -2.63 11.52 11.79
N VAL A 61 -2.27 12.61 11.09
CA VAL A 61 -2.61 12.80 9.68
C VAL A 61 -2.00 11.69 8.81
N VAL A 62 -0.76 11.27 9.07
CA VAL A 62 -0.16 10.09 8.43
C VAL A 62 -1.01 8.84 8.69
N GLY A 63 -1.45 8.64 9.94
CA GLY A 63 -2.38 7.56 10.30
C GLY A 63 -3.70 7.58 9.53
N MET A 64 -4.24 8.78 9.27
CA MET A 64 -5.46 8.93 8.46
C MET A 64 -5.23 8.54 7.00
N PHE A 65 -4.09 8.91 6.40
CA PHE A 65 -3.75 8.44 5.05
C PHE A 65 -3.59 6.91 4.99
N VAL A 66 -2.96 6.33 6.02
CA VAL A 66 -2.86 4.87 6.15
C VAL A 66 -4.25 4.23 6.24
N LEU A 67 -5.16 4.79 7.05
CA LEU A 67 -6.55 4.31 7.15
C LEU A 67 -7.27 4.31 5.79
N VAL A 68 -7.11 5.36 4.98
CA VAL A 68 -7.78 5.49 3.67
C VAL A 68 -7.31 4.41 2.66
N TYR A 69 -6.11 3.85 2.82
CA TYR A 69 -5.70 2.71 1.99
C TYR A 69 -6.50 1.44 2.27
N SER A 70 -7.05 1.28 3.48
CA SER A 70 -7.83 0.09 3.86
C SER A 70 -9.02 -0.19 2.93
N PRO A 71 -9.98 0.75 2.70
CA PRO A 71 -11.06 0.52 1.75
C PRO A 71 -10.54 0.32 0.32
N GLY A 72 -9.44 0.98 -0.06
CA GLY A 72 -8.84 0.80 -1.39
C GLY A 72 -8.36 -0.63 -1.65
N TYR A 73 -7.64 -1.23 -0.71
CA TYR A 73 -7.22 -2.62 -0.81
C TYR A 73 -8.38 -3.61 -0.67
N TRP A 74 -9.39 -3.27 0.13
CA TRP A 74 -10.61 -4.07 0.23
C TRP A 74 -11.38 -4.13 -1.10
N TRP A 75 -11.55 -3.00 -1.77
CA TRP A 75 -12.15 -2.97 -3.11
C TRP A 75 -11.30 -3.73 -4.13
N ALA A 76 -9.98 -3.52 -4.14
CA ALA A 76 -9.07 -4.28 -4.98
C ALA A 76 -9.08 -5.79 -4.70
N SER A 77 -9.39 -6.23 -3.47
CA SER A 77 -9.53 -7.65 -3.18
C SER A 77 -10.79 -8.27 -3.79
N ARG A 78 -11.83 -7.46 -4.08
CA ARG A 78 -13.08 -7.93 -4.71
C ARG A 78 -13.03 -7.92 -6.22
N ASP A 79 -12.53 -6.83 -6.78
CA ASP A 79 -12.28 -6.70 -8.21
C ASP A 79 -10.85 -6.19 -8.43
N PRO A 80 -9.87 -7.11 -8.50
CA PRO A 80 -8.46 -6.73 -8.61
C PRO A 80 -8.12 -6.07 -9.94
N VAL A 81 -8.90 -6.33 -11.00
CA VAL A 81 -8.66 -5.72 -12.31
C VAL A 81 -9.14 -4.27 -12.28
N ALA A 82 -10.41 -4.04 -11.90
CA ALA A 82 -11.01 -2.70 -11.90
C ALA A 82 -10.34 -1.71 -10.94
N HIS A 83 -9.72 -2.21 -9.86
CA HIS A 83 -9.12 -1.37 -8.82
C HIS A 83 -7.60 -1.51 -8.73
N SER A 84 -6.97 -2.01 -9.78
CA SER A 84 -5.52 -2.23 -9.84
C SER A 84 -4.71 -0.94 -9.59
N HIS A 85 -5.19 0.22 -10.05
CA HIS A 85 -4.55 1.52 -9.80
C HIS A 85 -4.50 1.91 -8.32
N LEU A 86 -5.45 1.47 -7.50
CA LEU A 86 -5.40 1.70 -6.05
C LEU A 86 -4.22 0.96 -5.42
N VAL A 87 -3.91 -0.24 -5.91
CA VAL A 87 -2.74 -1.01 -5.48
C VAL A 87 -1.44 -0.36 -5.99
N LEU A 88 -1.44 0.22 -7.20
CA LEU A 88 -0.32 1.02 -7.70
C LEU A 88 -0.04 2.23 -6.80
N ILE A 89 -1.06 3.04 -6.47
CA ILE A 89 -0.91 4.19 -5.57
C ILE A 89 -0.39 3.73 -4.20
N GLY A 90 -0.93 2.63 -3.68
CA GLY A 90 -0.45 2.00 -2.46
C GLY A 90 1.03 1.59 -2.53
N LEU A 91 1.46 0.96 -3.63
CA LEU A 91 2.84 0.58 -3.87
C LEU A 91 3.77 1.80 -3.93
N LEU A 92 3.36 2.87 -4.61
CA LEU A 92 4.13 4.11 -4.67
C LEU A 92 4.35 4.68 -3.27
N GLY A 93 3.29 4.76 -2.45
CA GLY A 93 3.43 5.17 -1.04
C GLY A 93 4.43 4.31 -0.28
N LYS A 94 4.36 2.99 -0.45
CA LYS A 94 5.26 2.02 0.21
C LYS A 94 6.70 2.05 -0.28
N ILE A 95 6.98 2.63 -1.44
CA ILE A 95 8.35 2.84 -1.93
C ILE A 95 8.86 4.20 -1.44
N LEU A 96 8.04 5.24 -1.53
CA LEU A 96 8.42 6.60 -1.15
C LEU A 96 8.63 6.75 0.36
N GLY A 97 7.86 6.03 1.19
CA GLY A 97 8.03 6.03 2.65
C GLY A 97 9.46 5.62 3.09
N PRO A 98 9.95 4.44 2.70
CA PRO A 98 11.32 4.01 2.99
C PRO A 98 12.42 4.91 2.39
N ILE A 99 12.19 5.51 1.23
CA ILE A 99 13.12 6.51 0.66
C ILE A 99 13.18 7.75 1.56
N GLY A 100 12.03 8.29 1.97
CA GLY A 100 11.95 9.43 2.89
C GLY A 100 12.60 9.12 4.24
N PHE A 101 12.38 7.93 4.77
CA PHE A 101 13.05 7.46 5.98
C PHE A 101 14.56 7.38 5.83
N ALA A 102 15.06 6.76 4.76
CA ALA A 102 16.50 6.64 4.52
C ALA A 102 17.17 8.02 4.45
N TRP A 103 16.52 8.99 3.80
CA TRP A 103 16.97 10.38 3.78
C TRP A 103 16.99 11.01 5.18
N SER A 104 15.89 10.92 5.94
CA SER A 104 15.81 11.49 7.29
C SER A 104 16.78 10.84 8.28
N ALA A 105 17.03 9.54 8.15
CA ALA A 105 18.00 8.81 8.96
C ALA A 105 19.43 9.25 8.61
N TRP A 106 19.75 9.38 7.31
CA TRP A 106 21.04 9.90 6.86
C TRP A 106 21.29 11.35 7.31
N ALA A 107 20.24 12.18 7.33
CA ALA A 107 20.29 13.56 7.81
C ALA A 107 20.29 13.69 9.35
N GLY A 108 20.26 12.59 10.10
CA GLY A 108 20.22 12.59 11.57
C GLY A 108 18.91 13.10 12.18
N GLN A 109 17.85 13.21 11.39
CA GLN A 109 16.54 13.73 11.82
C GLN A 109 15.65 12.65 12.43
N LEU A 110 15.88 11.39 12.07
CA LEU A 110 15.10 10.27 12.59
C LEU A 110 16.01 9.09 12.98
N PRO A 111 15.85 8.50 14.18
CA PRO A 111 16.64 7.36 14.61
C PRO A 111 16.44 6.13 13.71
N MET A 112 17.52 5.37 13.47
CA MET A 112 17.48 4.13 12.68
C MET A 112 16.50 3.09 13.24
N VAL A 113 16.27 3.07 14.55
CA VAL A 113 15.32 2.14 15.20
C VAL A 113 13.88 2.33 14.70
N PHE A 114 13.52 3.51 14.22
CA PHE A 114 12.22 3.75 13.60
C PHE A 114 12.02 2.92 12.32
N GLY A 115 13.12 2.51 11.67
CA GLY A 115 13.13 1.61 10.52
C GLY A 115 12.42 0.27 10.76
N VAL A 116 12.33 -0.20 12.01
CA VAL A 116 11.61 -1.43 12.37
C VAL A 116 10.12 -1.32 12.01
N ILE A 117 9.53 -0.12 12.14
CA ILE A 117 8.13 0.13 11.82
C ILE A 117 7.89 -0.02 10.31
N LEU A 118 8.84 0.44 9.49
CA LEU A 118 8.77 0.37 8.03
C LEU A 118 8.81 -1.05 7.48
N ILE A 119 9.43 -1.99 8.19
CA ILE A 119 9.47 -3.40 7.75
C ILE A 119 8.03 -3.92 7.63
N THR A 120 7.24 -3.72 8.68
CA THR A 120 5.84 -4.17 8.73
C THR A 120 4.90 -3.26 7.92
N ASN A 121 5.19 -1.95 7.87
CA ASN A 121 4.35 -1.01 7.15
C ASN A 121 4.51 -1.11 5.63
N ASP A 122 5.73 -1.32 5.15
CA ASP A 122 6.09 -1.16 3.75
C ASP A 122 6.67 -2.44 3.15
N LEU A 123 7.82 -2.89 3.66
CA LEU A 123 8.68 -3.86 2.97
C LEU A 123 8.03 -5.24 2.77
N VAL A 124 7.27 -5.73 3.75
CA VAL A 124 6.58 -7.03 3.69
C VAL A 124 5.62 -7.11 2.49
N TRP A 125 5.06 -5.98 2.04
CA TRP A 125 4.05 -5.93 0.99
C TRP A 125 4.64 -5.83 -0.42
N TRP A 126 5.90 -5.41 -0.54
CA TRP A 126 6.54 -5.11 -1.83
C TRP A 126 6.49 -6.27 -2.82
N PRO A 127 6.86 -7.52 -2.48
CA PRO A 127 6.89 -8.60 -3.45
C PRO A 127 5.51 -8.87 -4.07
N ALA A 128 4.46 -8.88 -3.24
CA ALA A 128 3.10 -9.09 -3.68
C ALA A 128 2.60 -7.92 -4.54
N PHE A 129 2.82 -6.68 -4.09
CA PHE A 129 2.30 -5.49 -4.78
C PHE A 129 3.02 -5.22 -6.10
N ILE A 130 4.35 -5.37 -6.15
CA ILE A 130 5.13 -5.19 -7.38
C ILE A 130 4.70 -6.20 -8.43
N THR A 131 4.59 -7.48 -8.06
CA THR A 131 4.20 -8.52 -9.02
C THR A 131 2.73 -8.40 -9.43
N PHE A 132 1.85 -7.97 -8.52
CA PHE A 132 0.45 -7.64 -8.82
C PHE A 132 0.35 -6.55 -9.88
N VAL A 133 0.96 -5.38 -9.63
CA VAL A 133 0.89 -4.22 -10.52
C VAL A 133 1.52 -4.55 -11.88
N THR A 134 2.64 -5.29 -11.88
CA THR A 134 3.28 -5.72 -13.13
C THR A 134 2.38 -6.64 -13.96
N LYS A 135 1.65 -7.55 -13.32
CA LYS A 135 0.68 -8.41 -14.00
C LYS A 135 -0.53 -7.60 -14.49
N ALA A 136 -1.09 -6.73 -13.66
CA ALA A 136 -2.18 -5.85 -14.05
C ALA A 136 -1.82 -4.98 -15.27
N ALA A 137 -0.60 -4.43 -15.30
CA ALA A 137 -0.10 -3.67 -16.43
C ALA A 137 0.01 -4.52 -17.71
N ARG A 138 0.45 -5.78 -17.61
CA ARG A 138 0.51 -6.70 -18.76
C ARG A 138 -0.88 -7.07 -19.27
N LEU A 139 -1.82 -7.35 -18.37
CA LEU A 139 -3.22 -7.65 -18.72
C LEU A 139 -3.92 -6.46 -19.40
N SER A 140 -3.52 -5.23 -19.05
CA SER A 140 -4.04 -4.00 -19.68
C SER A 140 -3.44 -3.73 -21.08
N GLY A 141 -2.60 -4.63 -21.62
CA GLY A 141 -1.90 -4.40 -22.90
C GLY A 141 -0.59 -3.61 -22.78
N GLY A 142 -0.06 -3.45 -21.56
CA GLY A 142 1.23 -2.82 -21.27
C GLY A 142 1.15 -1.61 -20.35
N TRP A 143 2.31 -1.19 -19.82
CA TRP A 143 2.41 -0.09 -18.86
C TRP A 143 1.82 1.23 -19.34
N ARG A 144 1.97 1.56 -20.62
CA ARG A 144 1.43 2.81 -21.17
C ARG A 144 -0.09 2.84 -21.12
N VAL A 145 -0.76 1.74 -21.52
CA VAL A 145 -2.22 1.64 -21.52
C VAL A 145 -2.73 1.64 -20.08
N TYR A 146 -2.08 0.85 -19.22
CA TYR A 146 -2.39 0.78 -17.80
C TYR A 146 -2.36 2.16 -17.13
N LEU A 147 -1.26 2.92 -17.27
CA LEU A 147 -1.13 4.22 -16.63
C LEU A 147 -2.09 5.28 -17.18
N LEU A 148 -2.59 5.12 -18.40
CA LEU A 148 -3.59 6.00 -19.01
C LEU A 148 -5.04 5.63 -18.60
N GLY A 149 -5.22 4.58 -17.79
CA GLY A 149 -6.53 4.13 -17.32
C GLY A 149 -7.31 3.29 -18.36
N GLY A 150 -6.59 2.59 -19.24
CA GLY A 150 -7.17 1.75 -20.29
C GLY A 150 -7.88 0.50 -19.79
#